data_AF-A0A961K217-F1
#
_entry.id   AF-A0A961K217-F1
#
_cell.length_a   1.000
_cell.length_b   1.000
_cell.length_c   1.000
_cell.angle_alpha   90.00
_cell.angle_beta   90.00
_cell.angle_gamma   90.00
#
_symmetry.space_group_name_H-M   'P 1'
#
loop_
_entity.id
_entity.type
_entity.pdbx_description
1 polymer ?
#
loop_
_entity_poly.entity_id
_entity_poly.type
_entity_poly.pdbx_seq_one_letter_code
_entity_poly.pdbx_strand_id
1 'polypeptide(L)' 'MDIEVEDRFFTTLNAIVSARLGAEHPCSAAVAKAARDPSVSVVREAHQELNALDTGVRFEIMTELQSWMEPAA' A
#
# COMPACT_ATOMS: atom_id res chain seq x y z
N MET A 1 -1.39 -14.14 12.03
CA MET A 1 -1.75 -12.96 11.23
C MET A 1 -2.70 -13.51 10.19
N ASP A 2 -3.99 -13.16 10.31
CA ASP A 2 -5.04 -13.71 9.47
C ASP A 2 -4.81 -13.29 8.02
N ILE A 3 -4.74 -14.27 7.13
CA ILE A 3 -4.42 -14.08 5.69
C ILE A 3 -5.36 -13.04 5.05
N GLU A 4 -6.60 -12.94 5.53
CA GLU A 4 -7.61 -11.98 5.08
C GLU A 4 -7.28 -10.51 5.40
N VAL A 5 -6.54 -10.25 6.48
CA VAL A 5 -6.14 -8.89 6.87
C VAL A 5 -5.00 -8.40 5.98
N GLU A 6 -4.05 -9.27 5.64
CA GLU A 6 -2.94 -8.94 4.74
C GLU A 6 -3.41 -8.71 3.29
N ASP A 7 -4.37 -9.50 2.82
CA ASP A 7 -5.00 -9.32 1.49
C ASP A 7 -5.70 -7.96 1.37
N ARG A 8 -6.47 -7.58 2.41
CA ARG A 8 -7.16 -6.29 2.44
C ARG A 8 -6.19 -5.11 2.56
N PHE A 9 -5.07 -5.26 3.27
CA PHE A 9 -4.07 -4.21 3.43
C PHE A 9 -3.48 -3.76 2.08
N PHE A 10 -2.87 -4.69 1.33
CA PHE A 10 -2.22 -4.32 0.07
C PHE A 10 -3.21 -3.94 -1.03
N THR A 11 -4.41 -4.55 -1.03
CA THR A 11 -5.47 -4.16 -1.96
C THR A 11 -5.93 -2.72 -1.73
N THR A 12 -6.15 -2.33 -0.47
CA THR A 12 -6.55 -0.96 -0.11
C THR A 12 -5.42 0.03 -0.39
N LEU A 13 -4.20 -0.32 0.01
CA LEU A 13 -3.02 0.50 -0.24
C LEU A 13 -2.78 0.72 -1.73
N ASN A 14 -2.99 -0.29 -2.57
CA ASN A 14 -2.88 -0.16 -4.02
C ASN A 14 -3.86 0.89 -4.59
N ALA A 15 -5.11 0.90 -4.12
CA ALA A 15 -6.11 1.87 -4.56
C ALA A 15 -5.69 3.30 -4.20
N ILE A 16 -5.25 3.52 -2.96
CA ILE A 16 -4.82 4.84 -2.47
C ILE A 16 -3.58 5.32 -3.23
N VAL A 17 -2.54 4.49 -3.30
CA VAL A 17 -1.27 4.83 -3.96
C VAL A 17 -1.49 5.11 -5.45
N SER A 18 -2.31 4.30 -6.14
CA SER A 18 -2.66 4.52 -7.55
C SER A 18 -3.41 5.83 -7.78
N ALA A 19 -4.34 6.19 -6.88
CA ALA A 19 -5.09 7.45 -6.98
C ALA A 19 -4.22 8.69 -6.72
N ARG A 20 -3.25 8.58 -5.80
CA ARG A 20 -2.38 9.69 -5.40
C ARG A 20 -1.19 9.91 -6.34
N LEU A 21 -0.49 8.83 -6.72
CA LEU A 21 0.77 8.89 -7.45
C LEU A 21 0.61 8.59 -8.95
N GLY A 22 -0.53 8.01 -9.34
CA GLY A 22 -0.77 7.50 -10.68
C GLY A 22 -0.24 6.08 -10.89
N ALA A 23 -0.79 5.38 -11.89
CA ALA A 23 -0.50 3.97 -12.14
C ALA A 23 0.94 3.71 -12.63
N GLU A 24 1.61 4.70 -13.22
CA GLU A 24 2.97 4.58 -13.75
C GLU A 24 4.06 4.81 -12.69
N HIS A 25 3.70 5.24 -11.48
CA HIS A 25 4.66 5.49 -10.41
C HIS A 25 5.28 4.17 -9.90
N PRO A 26 6.61 4.09 -9.66
CA PRO A 26 7.28 2.86 -9.18
C PRO A 26 6.64 2.26 -7.93
N CYS A 27 6.31 3.10 -6.94
CA CYS A 27 5.57 2.69 -5.76
C CYS A 27 4.20 2.07 -6.06
N SER A 28 3.43 2.61 -7.02
CA SER A 28 2.14 2.04 -7.44
C SER A 28 2.32 0.64 -8.01
N ALA A 29 3.35 0.44 -8.85
CA ALA A 29 3.64 -0.86 -9.44
C ALA A 29 4.05 -1.91 -8.39
N ALA A 30 4.92 -1.53 -7.43
CA ALA A 30 5.36 -2.42 -6.37
C ALA A 30 4.22 -2.83 -5.42
N VAL A 31 3.37 -1.88 -5.04
CA VAL A 31 2.19 -2.15 -4.21
C VAL A 31 1.15 -3.00 -4.96
N ALA A 32 0.91 -2.73 -6.24
CA ALA A 32 0.02 -3.54 -7.08
C ALA A 32 0.51 -5.00 -7.20
N LYS A 33 1.83 -5.21 -7.23
CA LYS A 33 2.45 -6.54 -7.21
C LYS A 33 2.22 -7.22 -5.86
N ALA A 34 2.44 -6.53 -4.74
CA ALA A 34 2.21 -7.06 -3.40
C ALA A 34 0.74 -7.41 -3.13
N ALA A 35 -0.20 -6.66 -3.71
CA ALA A 35 -1.63 -6.98 -3.63
C ALA A 35 -2.01 -8.26 -4.38
N ARG A 36 -1.21 -8.71 -5.35
CA ARG A 36 -1.46 -9.94 -6.13
C ARG A 36 -0.64 -11.14 -5.63
N ASP A 37 0.56 -10.87 -5.12
CA ASP A 37 1.49 -11.85 -4.58
C ASP A 37 2.12 -11.29 -3.29
N PRO A 38 1.55 -11.58 -2.12
CA PRO A 38 2.05 -11.11 -0.83
C PRO A 38 3.25 -11.95 -0.32
N SER A 39 4.09 -12.46 -1.22
CA SER A 39 5.33 -13.12 -0.82
C SER A 39 6.29 -12.13 -0.14
N VAL A 40 7.07 -12.62 0.83
CA VAL A 40 7.96 -11.79 1.66
C VAL A 40 8.88 -10.89 0.83
N SER A 41 9.38 -11.38 -0.32
CA SER A 41 10.22 -10.58 -1.22
C SER A 41 9.47 -9.42 -1.85
N VAL A 42 8.23 -9.65 -2.31
CA VAL A 42 7.41 -8.63 -2.97
C VAL A 42 6.91 -7.60 -1.97
N VAL A 43 6.51 -8.03 -0.77
CA VAL A 43 6.13 -7.12 0.31
C VAL A 43 7.30 -6.22 0.73
N ARG A 44 8.52 -6.78 0.78
CA ARG A 44 9.73 -5.99 1.08
C ARG A 44 10.00 -4.93 0.02
N GLU A 45 9.86 -5.28 -1.26
CA GLU A 45 9.99 -4.35 -2.39
C GLU A 45 8.97 -3.20 -2.26
N ALA A 46 7.69 -3.52 -2.02
CA ALA A 46 6.66 -2.51 -1.80
C ALA A 46 6.98 -1.59 -0.62
N HIS A 47 7.46 -2.13 0.50
CA HIS A 47 7.88 -1.32 1.64
C HIS A 47 9.08 -0.42 1.33
N GLN A 48 10.03 -0.87 0.51
CA GLN A 48 11.17 -0.05 0.11
C GLN A 48 10.72 1.14 -0.73
N GLU A 49 9.86 0.91 -1.72
CA GLU A 49 9.30 1.97 -2.56
C GLU A 49 8.45 2.97 -1.74
N LEU A 50 7.60 2.47 -0.84
CA LEU A 50 6.83 3.33 0.07
C LEU A 50 7.72 4.19 0.97
N ASN A 51 8.84 3.65 1.44
CA ASN A 51 9.80 4.38 2.27
C ASN A 51 10.68 5.35 1.48
N ALA A 52 10.80 5.18 0.16
CA ALA A 52 11.50 6.10 -0.72
C ALA A 52 10.65 7.33 -1.09
N LEU A 53 9.33 7.30 -0.87
CA LEU A 53 8.46 8.45 -1.06
C LEU A 53 8.83 9.61 -0.13
N ASP A 54 8.52 10.83 -0.57
CA ASP A 54 8.55 12.00 0.29
C ASP A 54 7.77 11.76 1.58
N THR A 55 8.35 12.17 2.71
CA THR A 55 7.76 11.91 4.04
C THR A 55 6.31 12.41 4.15
N GLY A 56 5.98 13.57 3.56
CA GLY A 56 4.62 14.10 3.55
C GLY A 56 3.65 13.24 2.74
N VAL A 57 4.07 12.81 1.55
CA VAL A 57 3.28 11.93 0.68
C VAL A 57 3.03 10.59 1.35
N ARG A 58 4.08 9.98 1.91
CA ARG A 58 3.97 8.73 2.67
C ARG A 58 3.02 8.89 3.86
N PHE A 59 3.11 10.00 4.60
CA PHE A 59 2.25 10.25 5.74
C PHE A 59 0.77 10.31 5.32
N GLU A 60 0.44 11.09 4.29
CA GLU A 60 -0.94 11.19 3.80
C GLU A 60 -1.51 9.83 3.34
N ILE A 61 -0.72 9.03 2.62
CA ILE A 61 -1.13 7.69 2.18
C ILE A 61 -1.43 6.79 3.38
N MET A 62 -0.56 6.79 4.40
CA MET A 62 -0.73 5.94 5.59
C MET A 62 -1.90 6.40 6.47
N THR A 63 -2.12 7.72 6.60
CA THR A 63 -3.28 8.27 7.31
C THR A 63 -4.59 7.88 6.61
N GLU A 64 -4.62 7.98 5.29
CA GLU A 64 -5.78 7.54 4.51
C GLU A 64 -6.00 6.04 4.69
N LEU A 65 -4.95 5.22 4.52
CA LEU A 65 -5.05 3.76 4.71
C LEU A 65 -5.61 3.38 6.08
N GLN A 66 -5.16 4.05 7.15
CA GLN A 66 -5.67 3.83 8.50
C GLN A 66 -7.19 4.09 8.55
N SER A 67 -7.66 5.21 8.00
CA SER A 67 -9.10 5.55 7.97
C SER A 67 -9.96 4.52 7.23
N TRP A 68 -9.41 3.82 6.24
CA TRP A 68 -10.12 2.76 5.51
C TRP A 68 -10.12 1.41 6.23
N MET A 69 -9.15 1.20 7.12
CA MET A 69 -8.98 -0.03 7.89
C MET A 69 -9.68 0.01 9.25
N GLU A 70 -9.93 1.21 9.79
CA GLU A 70 -10.73 1.36 11.00
C GLU A 70 -12.18 0.92 10.73
N PRO A 71 -12.77 0.05 11.59
CA PRO A 71 -14.17 -0.29 11.46
C PRO A 71 -15.01 0.99 11.64
N ALA A 72 -15.98 1.21 10.74
CA ALA A 72 -16.96 2.28 10.91
C ALA A 72 -17.63 2.11 12.30
N ALA A 73 -17.49 3.13 13.14
CA ALA A 73 -17.99 3.15 14.51
C ALA A 73 -19.52 3.02 14.58
#